data_AF-A0A7J8E3V7-F1
#
_entry.id   AF-A0A7J8E3V7-F1
#
_cell.length_a   1.000
_cell.length_b   1.000
_cell.length_c   1.000
_cell.angle_alpha   90.00
_cell.angle_beta   90.00
_cell.angle_gamma   90.00
#
_symmetry.space_group_name_H-M   'P 1'
#
loop_
_entity.id
_entity.type
_entity.pdbx_description
1 polymer ?
#
loop_
_entity_poly.entity_id
_entity_poly.type
_entity_poly.pdbx_seq_one_letter_code
_entity_poly.pdbx_strand_id
1 'polypeptide(L)'
;MMHCHAGSVNPPASAAQKGKAPYRVSYEKSIDLVLAASREYFNSSASLTDSCMDLARCCLQLVSDRPPAIQAELDLIQAVGCLEEFGVKILPLQVRLCSDRVGLIKDCVCQSPACYKQAAKLLGLAELLRVAGEDPEERRGQVLILLVEQALRFHDYKAASVHCQELMAAGEVGGHSALCSSPLCRQERSVLKSTGLVGQPVTLRS
;
A
#
# COMPACT_ATOMS: atom_id res chain seq x y z
N MET A 1 14.61 -71.41 -49.35
CA MET A 1 14.26 -71.30 -47.92
C MET A 1 12.78 -70.94 -47.87
N MET A 2 11.79 -71.84 -47.70
CA MET A 2 11.42 -72.62 -46.48
C MET A 2 11.34 -71.66 -45.26
N HIS A 3 10.23 -71.41 -44.54
CA HIS A 3 8.94 -72.07 -44.34
C HIS A 3 7.92 -71.13 -43.61
N CYS A 4 6.62 -71.28 -43.92
CA CYS A 4 5.44 -71.47 -43.04
C CYS A 4 4.76 -70.38 -42.17
N HIS A 5 3.45 -70.61 -42.06
CA HIS A 5 2.31 -69.87 -41.47
C HIS A 5 2.14 -69.90 -39.93
N ALA A 6 1.34 -68.91 -39.48
CA ALA A 6 0.27 -68.90 -38.46
C ALA A 6 0.55 -69.25 -36.98
N GLY A 7 0.14 -68.34 -36.09
CA GLY A 7 -0.05 -68.58 -34.66
C GLY A 7 -0.60 -67.35 -33.92
N SER A 8 -1.91 -67.33 -33.70
CA SER A 8 -2.65 -66.43 -32.81
C SER A 8 -2.35 -66.75 -31.34
N VAL A 9 -2.04 -65.76 -30.49
CA VAL A 9 -2.49 -65.69 -29.09
C VAL A 9 -2.47 -64.21 -28.62
N ASN A 10 -3.64 -63.65 -28.33
CA ASN A 10 -3.79 -62.41 -27.57
C ASN A 10 -3.29 -62.61 -26.13
N PRO A 11 -2.43 -61.74 -25.59
CA PRO A 11 -2.20 -61.74 -24.15
C PRO A 11 -3.42 -61.18 -23.41
N PRO A 12 -3.77 -61.75 -22.25
CA PRO A 12 -4.94 -61.33 -21.48
C PRO A 12 -4.75 -59.91 -20.93
N ALA A 13 -5.87 -59.19 -20.88
CA ALA A 13 -6.01 -57.92 -20.17
C ALA A 13 -5.38 -58.03 -18.78
N SER A 14 -4.27 -57.33 -18.57
CA SER A 14 -3.64 -57.20 -17.26
C SER A 14 -3.29 -55.75 -16.99
N ALA A 15 -3.84 -55.29 -15.88
CA ALA A 15 -3.59 -54.03 -15.20
C ALA A 15 -3.81 -52.77 -16.07
N ALA A 16 -5.07 -52.30 -16.04
CA ALA A 16 -5.30 -50.86 -16.05
C ALA A 16 -4.31 -50.23 -15.06
N GLN A 17 -3.30 -49.54 -15.58
CA GLN A 17 -2.53 -48.59 -14.81
C GLN A 17 -3.54 -47.56 -14.33
N LYS A 18 -4.01 -47.77 -13.10
CA LYS A 18 -4.83 -46.86 -12.32
C LYS A 18 -4.12 -45.52 -12.44
N GLY A 19 -4.65 -44.64 -13.29
CA GLY A 19 -4.03 -43.35 -13.57
C GLY A 19 -3.69 -42.74 -12.23
N LYS A 20 -2.40 -42.44 -12.01
CA LYS A 20 -1.97 -41.71 -10.81
C LYS A 20 -2.93 -40.54 -10.69
N ALA A 21 -3.63 -40.44 -9.56
CA ALA A 21 -4.50 -39.31 -9.30
C ALA A 21 -3.72 -38.04 -9.68
N PRO A 22 -4.29 -37.11 -10.45
CA PRO A 22 -3.57 -35.89 -10.79
C PRO A 22 -3.06 -35.32 -9.47
N TYR A 23 -1.75 -35.05 -9.38
CA TYR A 23 -1.13 -34.43 -8.21
C TYR A 23 -1.80 -33.08 -8.00
N ARG A 24 -2.91 -33.08 -7.27
CA ARG A 24 -3.71 -31.89 -6.97
C ARG A 24 -3.13 -31.28 -5.72
N VAL A 25 -2.48 -30.15 -5.92
CA VAL A 25 -2.03 -29.28 -4.84
C VAL A 25 -3.27 -28.80 -4.08
N SER A 26 -3.23 -28.76 -2.75
CA SER A 26 -4.33 -28.19 -1.96
C SER A 26 -4.46 -26.69 -2.27
N TYR A 27 -5.64 -26.12 -2.01
CA TYR A 27 -5.85 -24.68 -2.23
C TYR A 27 -4.86 -23.85 -1.40
N GLU A 28 -4.72 -24.15 -0.10
CA GLU A 28 -3.76 -23.51 0.80
C GLU A 28 -2.33 -23.58 0.24
N LYS A 29 -1.89 -24.75 -0.21
CA LYS A 29 -0.56 -24.89 -0.81
C LYS A 29 -0.42 -24.14 -2.13
N SER A 30 -1.50 -23.99 -2.89
CA SER A 30 -1.52 -23.19 -4.11
C SER A 30 -1.35 -21.70 -3.79
N ILE A 31 -1.99 -21.20 -2.73
CA ILE A 31 -1.81 -19.83 -2.24
C ILE A 31 -0.35 -19.59 -1.84
N ASP A 32 0.24 -20.48 -1.06
CA ASP A 32 1.64 -20.36 -0.65
C ASP A 32 2.60 -20.28 -1.84
N LEU A 33 2.38 -21.11 -2.87
CA LEU A 33 3.21 -21.12 -4.07
C LEU A 33 3.04 -19.83 -4.88
N VAL A 34 1.80 -19.35 -5.04
CA VAL A 34 1.51 -18.08 -5.71
C VAL A 34 2.18 -16.91 -4.99
N LEU A 35 2.05 -16.85 -3.66
CA LEU A 35 2.68 -15.82 -2.85
C LEU A 35 4.20 -15.88 -2.95
N ALA A 36 4.80 -17.07 -2.85
CA ALA A 36 6.25 -17.23 -2.95
C ALA A 36 6.77 -16.73 -4.31
N ALA A 37 6.15 -17.18 -5.41
CA ALA A 37 6.53 -16.76 -6.76
C ALA A 37 6.36 -15.25 -6.97
N SER A 38 5.21 -14.69 -6.57
CA SER A 38 4.95 -13.25 -6.68
C SER A 38 5.98 -12.41 -5.91
N ARG A 39 6.35 -12.85 -4.70
CA ARG A 39 7.34 -12.16 -3.86
C ARG A 39 8.72 -12.20 -4.49
N GLU A 40 9.11 -13.33 -5.06
CA GLU A 40 10.40 -13.48 -5.74
C GLU A 40 10.51 -12.55 -6.96
N TYR A 41 9.46 -12.51 -7.80
CA TYR A 41 9.41 -11.60 -8.94
C TYR A 41 9.42 -10.13 -8.51
N PHE A 42 8.62 -9.77 -7.51
CA PHE A 42 8.61 -8.42 -6.96
C PHE A 42 9.98 -8.02 -6.41
N ASN A 43 10.64 -8.89 -5.65
CA ASN A 43 11.94 -8.62 -5.04
C ASN A 43 13.08 -8.56 -6.06
N SER A 44 12.94 -9.21 -7.20
CA SER A 44 13.94 -9.24 -8.27
C SER A 44 13.83 -8.06 -9.23
N SER A 45 12.72 -7.32 -9.19
CA SER A 45 12.47 -6.21 -10.08
C SER A 45 13.33 -4.98 -9.77
N ALA A 46 13.82 -4.31 -10.81
CA ALA A 46 14.53 -3.03 -10.71
C ALA A 46 13.61 -1.79 -10.84
N SER A 47 12.36 -1.94 -11.28
CA SER A 47 11.40 -0.83 -11.47
C SER A 47 9.99 -1.35 -11.73
N LEU A 48 8.96 -0.49 -11.69
CA LEU A 48 7.61 -0.92 -12.07
C LEU A 48 7.47 -1.43 -13.50
N THR A 49 8.30 -0.92 -14.41
CA THR A 49 8.28 -1.28 -15.84
C THR A 49 9.00 -2.59 -16.16
N ASP A 50 9.57 -3.25 -15.14
CA ASP A 50 10.21 -4.54 -15.31
C ASP A 50 9.17 -5.63 -15.63
N SER A 51 9.48 -6.50 -16.58
CA SER A 51 8.71 -7.71 -16.87
C SER A 51 8.43 -8.57 -15.62
N CYS A 52 9.33 -8.58 -14.63
CA CYS A 52 9.10 -9.26 -13.37
C CYS A 52 7.90 -8.69 -12.60
N MET A 53 7.60 -7.39 -12.69
CA MET A 53 6.42 -6.82 -12.05
C MET A 53 5.12 -7.30 -12.70
N ASP A 54 5.12 -7.49 -14.02
CA ASP A 54 3.99 -8.10 -14.73
C ASP A 54 3.79 -9.55 -14.29
N LEU A 55 4.87 -10.33 -14.19
CA LEU A 55 4.82 -11.72 -13.71
C LEU A 55 4.30 -11.82 -12.28
N ALA A 56 4.76 -10.94 -11.37
CA ALA A 56 4.25 -10.88 -10.01
C ALA A 56 2.72 -10.65 -9.98
N ARG A 57 2.23 -9.68 -10.76
CA ARG A 57 0.78 -9.40 -10.88
C ARG A 57 0.02 -10.61 -11.46
N CYS A 58 0.55 -11.23 -12.51
CA CYS A 58 -0.06 -12.41 -13.12
C CYS A 58 -0.16 -13.58 -12.14
N CYS A 59 0.87 -13.83 -11.32
CA CYS A 59 0.83 -14.86 -10.28
C CYS A 59 -0.34 -14.63 -9.31
N LEU A 60 -0.46 -13.41 -8.77
CA LEU A 60 -1.50 -13.06 -7.81
C LEU A 60 -2.92 -13.17 -8.40
N GLN A 61 -3.07 -12.85 -9.69
CA GLN A 61 -4.35 -12.95 -10.40
C GLN A 61 -4.82 -14.38 -10.68
N LEU A 62 -3.98 -15.40 -10.44
CA LEU A 62 -4.42 -16.81 -10.48
C LEU A 62 -5.41 -17.14 -9.36
N VAL A 63 -5.45 -16.33 -8.30
CA VAL A 63 -6.32 -16.51 -7.14
C VAL A 63 -7.46 -15.47 -7.19
N SER A 64 -8.61 -15.90 -7.70
CA SER A 64 -9.73 -14.99 -7.98
C SER A 64 -10.41 -14.41 -6.74
N ASP A 65 -10.42 -15.14 -5.63
CA ASP A 65 -11.11 -14.77 -4.38
C ASP A 65 -10.29 -13.84 -3.47
N ARG A 66 -9.03 -13.55 -3.86
CA ARG A 66 -8.15 -12.55 -3.22
C ARG A 66 -8.16 -12.59 -1.69
N PRO A 67 -7.70 -13.70 -1.07
CA PRO A 67 -7.53 -13.74 0.37
C PRO A 67 -6.61 -12.61 0.86
N PRO A 68 -6.66 -12.23 2.15
CA PRO A 68 -5.96 -11.04 2.66
C PRO A 68 -4.46 -10.97 2.35
N ALA A 69 -3.78 -12.13 2.32
CA ALA A 69 -2.37 -12.21 1.95
C ALA A 69 -2.10 -11.90 0.47
N ILE A 70 -2.99 -12.32 -0.44
CA ILE A 70 -2.90 -12.00 -1.88
C ILE A 70 -3.21 -10.52 -2.08
N GLN A 71 -4.24 -10.01 -1.42
CA GLN A 71 -4.59 -8.58 -1.49
C GLN A 71 -3.42 -7.71 -0.98
N ALA A 72 -2.74 -8.11 0.09
CA ALA A 72 -1.56 -7.40 0.60
C ALA A 72 -0.44 -7.23 -0.45
N GLU A 73 -0.18 -8.26 -1.25
CA GLU A 73 0.85 -8.21 -2.29
C GLU A 73 0.40 -7.34 -3.48
N LEU A 74 -0.89 -7.38 -3.84
CA LEU A 74 -1.46 -6.49 -4.85
C LEU A 74 -1.42 -5.02 -4.40
N ASP A 75 -1.77 -4.75 -3.15
CA ASP A 75 -1.72 -3.41 -2.55
C ASP A 75 -0.30 -2.86 -2.59
N LEU A 76 0.70 -3.69 -2.26
CA LEU A 76 2.10 -3.31 -2.29
C LEU A 76 2.57 -2.99 -3.71
N ILE A 77 2.19 -3.78 -4.71
CA ILE A 77 2.49 -3.49 -6.13
C ILE A 77 1.86 -2.16 -6.55
N GLN A 78 0.61 -1.91 -6.18
CA GLN A 78 -0.08 -0.66 -6.47
C GLN A 78 0.57 0.53 -5.74
N ALA A 79 1.05 0.33 -4.51
CA ALA A 79 1.76 1.35 -3.75
C ALA A 79 3.04 1.79 -4.45
N VAL A 80 3.84 0.85 -4.99
CA VAL A 80 5.02 1.20 -5.80
C VAL A 80 4.60 2.05 -7.01
N GLY A 81 3.48 1.69 -7.66
CA GLY A 81 2.77 2.51 -8.67
C GLY A 81 2.64 3.96 -8.28
N CYS A 82 1.92 4.18 -7.18
CA CYS A 82 1.66 5.51 -6.67
C CYS A 82 2.94 6.25 -6.23
N LEU A 83 3.95 5.56 -5.68
CA LEU A 83 5.24 6.15 -5.32
C LEU A 83 5.96 6.73 -6.54
N GLU A 84 6.03 5.97 -7.64
CA GLU A 84 6.64 6.44 -8.89
C GLU A 84 5.86 7.63 -9.49
N GLU A 85 4.53 7.62 -9.41
CA GLU A 85 3.69 8.75 -9.86
C GLU A 85 3.94 10.04 -9.08
N PHE A 86 4.31 9.94 -7.79
CA PHE A 86 4.74 11.09 -6.99
C PHE A 86 6.19 11.51 -7.27
N GLY A 87 6.95 10.71 -8.02
CA GLY A 87 8.36 10.97 -8.34
C GLY A 87 9.35 10.31 -7.37
N VAL A 88 8.88 9.47 -6.43
CA VAL A 88 9.75 8.71 -5.53
C VAL A 88 10.27 7.47 -6.26
N LYS A 89 11.55 7.50 -6.63
CA LYS A 89 12.25 6.37 -7.24
C LYS A 89 12.84 5.47 -6.16
N ILE A 90 12.17 4.35 -5.90
CA ILE A 90 12.58 3.37 -4.89
C ILE A 90 12.40 1.96 -5.45
N LEU A 91 13.34 1.06 -5.15
CA LEU A 91 13.24 -0.32 -5.61
C LEU A 91 12.10 -1.05 -4.91
N PRO A 92 11.35 -1.93 -5.60
CA PRO A 92 10.31 -2.75 -4.98
C PRO A 92 10.79 -3.46 -3.69
N LEU A 93 11.97 -4.09 -3.73
CA LEU A 93 12.55 -4.75 -2.54
C LEU A 93 12.78 -3.78 -1.38
N GLN A 94 13.20 -2.54 -1.64
CA GLN A 94 13.37 -1.53 -0.59
C GLN A 94 12.02 -1.15 0.01
N VAL A 95 10.97 -0.99 -0.80
CA VAL A 95 9.61 -0.76 -0.29
C VAL A 95 9.18 -1.93 0.59
N ARG A 96 9.42 -3.18 0.21
CA ARG A 96 9.06 -4.34 1.06
C ARG A 96 9.76 -4.31 2.42
N LEU A 97 11.06 -4.03 2.43
CA LEU A 97 11.89 -4.06 3.64
C LEU A 97 11.76 -2.80 4.50
N CYS A 98 11.14 -1.74 3.98
CA CYS A 98 10.96 -0.48 4.70
C CYS A 98 10.04 -0.65 5.91
N SER A 99 10.58 -0.47 7.11
CA SER A 99 9.80 -0.41 8.35
C SER A 99 9.12 0.94 8.54
N ASP A 100 9.78 2.03 8.12
CA ASP A 100 9.24 3.39 8.18
C ASP A 100 8.34 3.71 6.98
N ARG A 101 7.12 3.18 7.01
CA ARG A 101 6.12 3.40 5.95
C ARG A 101 5.72 4.87 5.83
N VAL A 102 5.68 5.62 6.93
CA VAL A 102 5.32 7.04 6.92
C VAL A 102 6.42 7.90 6.28
N GLY A 103 7.69 7.48 6.41
CA GLY A 103 8.82 8.07 5.69
C GLY A 103 8.61 8.09 4.17
N LEU A 104 8.07 7.01 3.58
CA LEU A 104 7.77 6.97 2.14
C LEU A 104 6.71 8.00 1.72
N ILE A 105 5.71 8.25 2.57
CA ILE A 105 4.70 9.28 2.33
C ILE A 105 5.34 10.67 2.42
N LYS A 106 6.20 10.88 3.42
CA LYS A 106 6.95 12.13 3.58
C LYS A 106 7.82 12.43 2.36
N ASP A 107 8.48 11.41 1.82
CA ASP A 107 9.26 11.55 0.58
C ASP A 107 8.38 12.01 -0.58
N CYS A 108 7.17 11.45 -0.74
CA CYS A 108 6.21 11.90 -1.75
C CYS A 108 5.79 13.36 -1.57
N VAL A 109 5.51 13.77 -0.34
CA VAL A 109 5.12 15.14 -0.01
C VAL A 109 6.25 16.13 -0.33
N CYS A 110 7.49 15.72 -0.18
CA CYS A 110 8.68 16.53 -0.47
C CYS A 110 9.00 16.66 -1.97
N GLN A 111 8.44 15.82 -2.85
CA GLN A 111 8.77 15.84 -4.28
C GLN A 111 8.30 17.12 -4.99
N SER A 112 7.21 17.73 -4.53
CA SER A 112 6.69 18.97 -5.10
C SER A 112 6.05 19.86 -4.05
N PRO A 113 6.21 21.18 -4.15
CA PRO A 113 5.49 22.15 -3.33
C PRO A 113 3.98 21.93 -3.31
N ALA A 114 3.38 21.41 -4.39
CA ALA A 114 1.92 21.25 -4.50
C ALA A 114 1.40 19.87 -4.07
N CYS A 115 2.26 18.92 -3.67
CA CYS A 115 1.83 17.56 -3.32
C CYS A 115 0.80 17.54 -2.17
N TYR A 116 0.86 18.49 -1.24
CA TYR A 116 -0.08 18.57 -0.11
C TYR A 116 -1.54 18.80 -0.54
N LYS A 117 -1.77 19.21 -1.79
CA LYS A 117 -3.11 19.39 -2.39
C LYS A 117 -3.72 18.07 -2.86
N GLN A 118 -2.92 17.01 -2.96
CA GLN A 118 -3.35 15.68 -3.39
C GLN A 118 -3.64 14.74 -2.20
N ALA A 119 -4.26 15.28 -1.14
CA ALA A 119 -4.47 14.60 0.13
C ALA A 119 -5.15 13.23 -0.04
N ALA A 120 -6.21 13.14 -0.85
CA ALA A 120 -6.92 11.88 -1.10
C ALA A 120 -6.00 10.79 -1.68
N LYS A 121 -5.10 11.15 -2.59
CA LYS A 121 -4.16 10.21 -3.21
C LYS A 121 -3.07 9.77 -2.23
N LEU A 122 -2.56 10.69 -1.41
CA LEU A 122 -1.57 10.37 -0.37
C LEU A 122 -2.16 9.50 0.75
N LEU A 123 -3.42 9.73 1.13
CA LEU A 123 -4.16 8.88 2.05
C LEU A 123 -4.37 7.47 1.48
N GLY A 124 -4.76 7.36 0.21
CA GLY A 124 -4.87 6.07 -0.47
C GLY A 124 -3.53 5.33 -0.56
N LEU A 125 -2.44 6.04 -0.86
CA LEU A 125 -1.09 5.45 -0.82
C LEU A 125 -0.72 4.97 0.59
N ALA A 126 -1.03 5.72 1.63
CA ALA A 126 -0.77 5.33 3.01
C ALA A 126 -1.54 4.07 3.41
N GLU A 127 -2.77 3.90 2.91
CA GLU A 127 -3.58 2.69 3.09
C GLU A 127 -2.95 1.49 2.39
N LEU A 128 -2.55 1.62 1.12
CA LEU A 128 -1.87 0.57 0.38
C LEU A 128 -0.55 0.14 1.05
N LEU A 129 0.20 1.11 1.59
CA LEU A 129 1.44 0.87 2.35
C LEU A 129 1.20 0.37 3.78
N ARG A 130 -0.05 0.34 4.25
CA ARG A 130 -0.44 -0.01 5.62
C ARG A 130 0.34 0.78 6.66
N VAL A 131 0.46 2.10 6.44
CA VAL A 131 0.97 3.03 7.43
C VAL A 131 0.13 2.88 8.71
N ALA A 132 0.79 2.83 9.87
CA ALA A 132 0.18 2.53 11.17
C ALA A 132 -0.53 1.16 11.28
N GLY A 133 -0.23 0.20 10.39
CA GLY A 133 -0.82 -1.13 10.45
C GLY A 133 -2.33 -1.10 10.22
N GLU A 134 -3.10 -1.68 11.14
CA GLU A 134 -4.57 -1.81 11.06
C GLU A 134 -5.32 -0.64 11.70
N ASP A 135 -4.63 0.43 12.12
CA ASP A 135 -5.26 1.62 12.69
C ASP A 135 -5.49 2.71 11.60
N PRO A 136 -6.71 2.82 11.04
CA PRO A 136 -6.99 3.80 10.00
C PRO A 136 -7.01 5.25 10.52
N GLU A 137 -7.30 5.47 11.80
CA GLU A 137 -7.36 6.81 12.38
C GLU A 137 -5.96 7.36 12.62
N GLU A 138 -5.08 6.57 13.23
CA GLU A 138 -3.67 6.92 13.39
C GLU A 138 -3.00 7.12 12.02
N ARG A 139 -3.28 6.25 11.04
CA ARG A 139 -2.81 6.39 9.65
C ARG A 139 -3.21 7.74 9.06
N ARG A 140 -4.50 8.07 9.14
CA ARG A 140 -5.04 9.33 8.62
C ARG A 140 -4.38 10.52 9.33
N GLY A 141 -4.25 10.44 10.65
CA GLY A 141 -3.61 11.47 11.47
C GLY A 141 -2.17 11.76 11.04
N GLN A 142 -1.35 10.71 10.89
CA GLN A 142 0.04 10.85 10.46
C GLN A 142 0.17 11.52 9.09
N VAL A 143 -0.65 11.13 8.12
CA VAL A 143 -0.64 11.75 6.80
C VAL A 143 -1.08 13.22 6.86
N LEU A 144 -2.18 13.53 7.57
CA LEU A 144 -2.66 14.91 7.70
C LEU A 144 -1.63 15.84 8.35
N ILE A 145 -0.90 15.36 9.36
CA ILE A 145 0.20 16.13 9.98
C ILE A 145 1.26 16.49 8.93
N LEU A 146 1.70 15.55 8.09
CA LEU A 146 2.67 15.82 7.02
C LEU A 146 2.14 16.86 6.01
N LEU A 147 0.85 16.79 5.68
CA LEU A 147 0.22 17.74 4.76
C LEU A 147 0.14 19.15 5.36
N VAL A 148 -0.21 19.25 6.65
CA VAL A 148 -0.24 20.52 7.38
C VAL A 148 1.16 21.14 7.42
N GLU A 149 2.17 20.35 7.81
CA GLU A 149 3.56 20.82 7.86
C GLU A 149 4.03 21.36 6.50
N GLN A 150 3.72 20.65 5.41
CA GLN A 150 4.09 21.08 4.07
C GLN A 150 3.31 22.33 3.64
N ALA A 151 2.00 22.40 3.87
CA ALA A 151 1.19 23.57 3.55
C ALA A 151 1.70 24.83 4.27
N LEU A 152 2.07 24.69 5.55
CA LEU A 152 2.64 25.79 6.34
C LEU A 152 4.02 26.23 5.83
N ARG A 153 4.89 25.29 5.42
CA ARG A 153 6.20 25.61 4.81
C ARG A 153 6.07 26.46 3.54
N PHE A 154 4.99 26.29 2.79
CA PHE A 154 4.70 27.06 1.58
C PHE A 154 3.72 28.20 1.79
N HIS A 155 3.42 28.55 3.05
CA HIS A 155 2.51 29.64 3.43
C HIS A 155 1.09 29.50 2.87
N ASP A 156 0.63 28.27 2.58
CA ASP A 156 -0.76 27.99 2.19
C ASP A 156 -1.61 27.71 3.43
N TYR A 157 -1.88 28.78 4.18
CA TYR A 157 -2.65 28.73 5.42
C TYR A 157 -4.09 28.23 5.20
N LYS A 158 -4.64 28.43 4.00
CA LYS A 158 -5.97 27.94 3.65
C LYS A 158 -5.97 26.42 3.60
N ALA A 159 -5.02 25.81 2.89
CA ALA A 159 -4.89 24.36 2.86
C ALA A 159 -4.55 23.79 4.24
N ALA A 160 -3.64 24.43 4.98
CA ALA A 160 -3.29 24.01 6.33
C ALA A 160 -4.52 24.00 7.27
N SER A 161 -5.36 25.05 7.23
CA SER A 161 -6.58 25.12 8.05
C SER A 161 -7.58 24.01 7.70
N VAL A 162 -7.74 23.66 6.42
CA VAL A 162 -8.63 22.57 6.01
C VAL A 162 -8.14 21.24 6.58
N HIS A 163 -6.85 20.94 6.41
CA HIS A 163 -6.26 19.70 6.93
C HIS A 163 -6.31 19.63 8.46
N CYS A 164 -6.12 20.76 9.15
CA CYS A 164 -6.29 20.84 10.61
C CYS A 164 -7.75 20.57 11.04
N GLN A 165 -8.73 21.08 10.30
CA GLN A 165 -10.15 20.81 10.59
C GLN A 165 -10.49 19.34 10.42
N GLU A 166 -9.98 18.70 9.36
CA GLU A 166 -10.13 17.25 9.17
C GLU A 166 -9.50 16.46 10.31
N LEU A 167 -8.31 16.88 10.77
CA LEU A 167 -7.60 16.23 11.87
C LEU A 167 -8.34 16.39 13.21
N MET A 168 -8.95 17.54 13.46
CA MET A 168 -9.81 17.77 14.63
C MET A 168 -11.12 16.98 14.57
N ALA A 169 -11.71 16.84 13.38
CA ALA A 169 -12.94 16.09 13.17
C ALA A 169 -12.75 14.57 13.33
N ALA A 170 -11.54 14.06 13.08
CA ALA A 170 -11.22 12.64 13.20
C ALA A 170 -11.09 12.13 14.66
N GLY A 171 -11.02 13.00 15.67
CA GLY A 171 -11.03 12.60 17.08
C GLY A 171 -9.71 12.03 17.61
N GLU A 172 -9.09 12.78 18.53
CA GLU A 172 -8.31 12.33 19.71
C GLU A 172 -7.64 10.93 19.72
N VAL A 173 -6.70 10.63 18.83
CA VAL A 173 -5.55 9.77 19.18
C VAL A 173 -4.28 10.38 18.56
N GLY A 174 -3.36 10.84 19.40
CA GLY A 174 -2.02 11.33 19.01
C GLY A 174 -1.92 12.75 18.42
N GLY A 175 -2.91 13.21 17.65
CA GLY A 175 -2.84 14.47 16.88
C GLY A 175 -2.77 15.75 17.71
N HIS A 176 -3.53 15.86 18.81
CA HIS A 176 -3.60 17.09 19.61
C HIS A 176 -2.25 17.47 20.26
N SER A 177 -1.45 16.47 20.67
CA SER A 177 -0.13 16.70 21.26
C SER A 177 0.91 17.10 20.20
N ALA A 178 0.89 16.47 19.02
CA ALA A 178 1.82 16.79 17.94
C ALA A 178 1.54 18.17 17.32
N LEU A 179 0.27 18.51 17.08
CA LEU A 179 -0.16 19.84 16.62
C LEU A 179 0.23 20.93 17.63
N CYS A 180 -0.06 20.75 18.93
CA CYS A 180 0.25 21.77 19.95
C CYS A 180 1.73 21.87 20.32
N SER A 181 2.54 20.83 20.06
CA SER A 181 3.98 20.80 20.34
C SER A 181 4.83 21.29 19.16
N SER A 182 4.27 21.35 17.95
CA SER A 182 4.98 21.95 16.83
C SER A 182 5.17 23.47 17.09
N PRO A 183 6.42 23.99 17.03
CA PRO A 183 6.65 25.42 17.21
C PRO A 183 5.93 26.29 16.16
N LEU A 184 5.51 25.70 15.03
CA LEU A 184 4.73 26.37 13.99
C LEU A 184 3.29 26.68 14.41
N CYS A 185 2.57 25.76 15.08
CA CYS A 185 1.19 26.04 15.52
C CYS A 185 1.13 27.07 16.67
N ARG A 186 2.18 27.22 17.49
CA ARG A 186 2.28 28.31 18.47
C ARG A 186 2.41 29.67 17.80
N GLN A 187 3.17 29.76 16.70
CA GLN A 187 3.30 30.99 15.92
C GLN A 187 1.95 31.36 15.27
N GLU A 188 1.22 30.37 14.75
CA GLU A 188 -0.10 30.53 14.13
C GLU A 188 -1.19 31.02 15.10
N ARG A 189 -1.15 30.66 16.39
CA ARG A 189 -2.11 31.22 17.37
C ARG A 189 -1.94 32.74 17.54
N SER A 190 -0.76 33.28 17.21
CA SER A 190 -0.49 34.72 17.15
C SER A 190 -0.88 35.32 15.79
N VAL A 191 -0.62 34.60 14.68
CA VAL A 191 -0.94 35.05 13.31
C VAL A 191 -2.45 35.02 13.02
N LEU A 192 -3.18 33.96 13.39
CA LEU A 192 -4.64 33.88 13.26
C LEU A 192 -5.39 34.90 14.14
N LYS A 193 -4.79 35.32 15.27
CA LYS A 193 -5.31 36.45 16.07
C LYS A 193 -5.09 37.79 15.36
N SER A 194 -4.01 37.93 14.60
CA SER A 194 -3.70 39.16 13.85
C SER A 194 -4.49 39.31 12.54
N THR A 195 -5.00 38.21 11.96
CA THR A 195 -5.79 38.21 10.71
C THR A 195 -7.32 38.23 10.93
N GLY A 196 -7.80 38.31 12.17
CA GLY A 196 -9.21 38.58 12.49
C GLY A 196 -10.21 37.46 12.19
N LEU A 197 -9.75 36.22 11.94
CA LEU A 197 -10.63 35.09 11.57
C LEU A 197 -11.13 34.25 12.75
N VAL A 198 -10.74 34.55 14.00
CA VAL A 198 -11.33 33.94 15.19
C VAL A 198 -12.40 34.86 15.77
N GLY A 199 -13.65 34.62 15.36
CA GLY A 199 -14.82 35.16 16.02
C GLY A 199 -14.91 34.69 17.48
N GLN A 200 -15.09 35.67 18.35
CA GLN A 200 -15.41 35.71 19.78
C GLN A 200 -15.36 34.42 20.64
N PRO A 201 -14.80 34.50 21.87
CA PRO A 201 -14.81 33.39 22.81
C PRO A 201 -16.25 33.10 23.28
N VAL A 202 -16.66 31.84 23.18
CA VAL A 202 -17.86 31.33 23.85
C VAL A 202 -17.61 31.41 25.36
N THR A 203 -18.17 32.43 26.00
CA THR A 203 -18.27 32.51 27.45
C THR A 203 -19.16 31.38 27.96
N LEU A 204 -18.55 30.38 28.61
CA LEU A 204 -19.25 29.49 29.52
C LEU A 204 -19.87 30.33 30.64
N ARG A 205 -21.20 30.45 30.65
CA ARG A 205 -21.94 30.93 31.82
C ARG A 205 -22.00 29.80 32.85
N SER A 206 -21.67 30.19 34.08
CA SER A 206 -21.75 29.40 35.32
C SER A 206 -23.18 28.95 35.65
#